data_AF-A0A7Y8D6C0-F1
#
_entry.id   AF-A0A7Y8D6C0-F1
#
_cell.length_a   1.000
_cell.length_b   1.000
_cell.length_c   1.000
_cell.angle_alpha   90.00
_cell.angle_beta   90.00
_cell.angle_gamma   90.00
#
_symmetry.space_group_name_H-M   'P 1'
#
loop_
_entity.id
_entity.type
_entity.pdbx_description
1 polymer ?
#
loop_
_entity_poly.entity_id
_entity_poly.type
_entity_poly.pdbx_seq_one_letter_code
_entity_poly.pdbx_strand_id
1 'polypeptide(L)'
;KSTLLNHILGQKLAITSRKPQTTRHNMLGIKTEGDVQAIYVDTPGMHKANDKALNRYMNRNASAALKDVDVVIFVVDRTRWTDEDQLVLERVQYVTGPLI
;
A
#
# COMPACT_ATOMS: atom_id res chain seq x y z
N LYS A 1 -7.23 -1.42 -0.01
CA LYS A 1 -6.15 -0.68 0.67
C LYS A 1 -6.68 0.55 1.38
N SER A 2 -6.86 1.70 0.73
CA SER A 2 -7.26 2.96 1.39
C SER A 2 -8.60 2.90 2.15
N THR A 3 -9.59 2.13 1.69
CA THR A 3 -10.83 1.88 2.45
C THR A 3 -10.58 1.13 3.77
N LEU A 4 -9.75 0.08 3.73
CA LEU A 4 -9.35 -0.68 4.93
C LEU A 4 -8.57 0.22 5.90
N LEU A 5 -7.65 1.03 5.36
CA LEU A 5 -6.88 1.96 6.18
C LEU A 5 -7.78 2.96 6.91
N ASN A 6 -8.71 3.61 6.21
CA ASN A 6 -9.66 4.53 6.84
C ASN A 6 -10.50 3.84 7.92
N HIS A 7 -10.88 2.58 7.70
CA HIS A 7 -11.62 1.80 8.68
C HIS A 7 -10.79 1.53 9.93
N ILE A 8 -9.53 1.11 9.77
CA ILE A 8 -8.60 0.88 10.89
C ILE A 8 -8.37 2.16 11.69
N LEU A 9 -8.14 3.29 11.01
CA LEU A 9 -7.86 4.58 11.63
C LEU A 9 -9.11 5.24 12.25
N GLY A 10 -10.32 4.78 11.90
CA GLY A 10 -11.58 5.37 12.36
C GLY A 10 -11.89 6.75 11.76
N GLN A 11 -11.15 7.17 10.73
CA GLN A 11 -11.29 8.48 10.10
C GLN A 11 -10.97 8.41 8.61
N LYS A 12 -11.57 9.32 7.83
CA LYS A 12 -11.41 9.40 6.38
C LYS A 12 -10.17 10.23 6.01
N LEU A 13 -8.99 9.66 6.19
CA LEU A 13 -7.70 10.28 5.85
C LEU A 13 -7.25 9.94 4.43
N ALA A 14 -7.29 8.66 4.07
CA ALA A 14 -6.88 8.17 2.77
C ALA A 14 -7.94 8.46 1.70
N ILE A 15 -7.48 8.89 0.53
CA ILE A 15 -8.37 9.23 -0.59
C ILE A 15 -8.96 7.93 -1.15
N THR A 16 -10.25 7.72 -0.95
CA THR A 16 -10.99 6.59 -1.52
C THR A 16 -11.69 7.02 -2.81
N SER A 17 -11.33 6.42 -3.95
CA SER A 17 -11.95 6.69 -5.25
C SER A 17 -11.91 5.45 -6.14
N ARG A 18 -12.87 5.33 -7.05
CA ARG A 18 -12.83 4.32 -8.13
C ARG A 18 -11.88 4.71 -9.26
N LYS A 19 -11.40 5.96 -9.28
CA LYS A 19 -10.40 6.39 -10.27
C LYS A 19 -9.05 5.74 -9.94
N PRO A 20 -8.37 5.15 -10.94
CA PRO A 20 -7.03 4.61 -10.73
C PRO A 20 -6.04 5.73 -10.36
N GLN A 21 -4.93 5.36 -9.71
CA GLN A 21 -3.82 6.27 -9.40
C GLN A 21 -4.17 7.45 -8.48
N THR A 22 -5.12 7.22 -7.56
CA THR A 22 -5.57 8.24 -6.61
C THR A 22 -4.56 8.45 -5.46
N THR A 23 -3.85 7.40 -5.03
CA THR A 23 -2.73 7.50 -4.07
C THR A 23 -1.42 7.64 -4.85
N ARG A 24 -0.86 8.85 -4.91
CA ARG A 24 0.39 9.16 -5.66
C ARG A 24 1.62 9.33 -4.77
N HIS A 25 1.39 9.67 -3.50
CA HIS A 25 2.41 9.79 -2.47
C HIS A 25 2.07 8.81 -1.35
N ASN A 26 3.09 8.41 -0.59
CA ASN A 26 2.86 7.61 0.61
C ASN A 26 2.08 8.47 1.62
N MET A 27 1.02 7.90 2.18
CA MET A 27 0.27 8.52 3.27
C MET A 27 0.59 7.81 4.57
N LEU A 28 0.87 8.58 5.61
CA LEU A 28 1.04 8.06 6.97
C LEU A 28 -0.27 8.21 7.74
N GLY A 29 -0.75 7.12 8.32
CA GLY A 29 -1.84 7.09 9.26
C GLY A 29 -1.34 6.61 10.62
N ILE A 30 -1.60 7.36 11.68
CA ILE A 30 -1.16 6.99 13.02
C ILE A 30 -2.39 6.58 13.83
N LYS A 31 -2.34 5.40 14.44
CA LYS A 31 -3.35 4.93 15.39
C LYS A 31 -2.67 4.63 16.72
N THR A 32 -3.15 5.28 17.77
CA THR A 32 -2.69 5.03 19.14
C THR A 32 -3.83 4.43 19.95
N GLU A 33 -3.60 3.29 20.58
CA GLU A 33 -4.53 2.62 21.49
C GLU A 33 -3.79 2.27 22.78
N GLY A 34 -4.12 2.97 23.87
CA GLY A 34 -3.38 2.85 25.13
C GLY A 34 -1.90 3.19 24.95
N ASP A 35 -1.02 2.27 25.34
CA ASP A 35 0.43 2.42 25.26
C ASP A 35 1.03 1.95 23.92
N VAL A 36 0.18 1.60 22.95
CA VAL A 36 0.60 1.11 21.63
C VAL A 36 0.32 2.14 20.56
N GLN A 37 1.33 2.44 19.74
CA GLN A 37 1.19 3.27 18.55
C GLN A 37 1.58 2.49 17.30
N ALA A 38 0.67 2.40 16.35
CA ALA A 38 0.90 1.80 15.04
C ALA A 38 0.92 2.90 13.96
N ILE A 39 1.93 2.85 13.10
CA ILE A 39 2.08 3.74 11.95
C ILE A 39 1.77 2.93 10.69
N TYR A 40 0.72 3.31 9.99
CA TYR A 40 0.28 2.71 8.75
C TYR A 40 0.78 3.53 7.56
N VAL A 41 1.33 2.85 6.56
CA VAL A 41 1.79 3.47 5.32
C VAL A 41 0.90 3.01 4.17
N ASP A 42 0.10 3.92 3.58
CA ASP A 42 -0.60 3.63 2.31
C ASP A 42 0.34 3.95 1.16
N THR A 43 0.76 2.94 0.42
CA THR A 43 1.62 3.12 -0.76
C THR A 43 0.80 3.32 -2.03
N PRO A 44 1.32 4.04 -3.03
CA PRO A 44 0.78 4.01 -4.38
C PRO A 44 0.60 2.59 -4.90
N GLY A 45 -0.43 2.38 -5.74
CA GLY A 45 -0.60 1.11 -6.46
C GLY A 45 0.60 0.86 -7.37
N MET A 46 1.12 -0.38 -7.35
CA MET A 46 2.17 -0.77 -8.28
C MET A 46 1.57 -1.12 -9.63
N HIS A 47 2.19 -0.60 -10.70
CA HIS A 47 1.70 -0.75 -12.06
C HIS A 47 2.77 -1.34 -12.97
N LYS A 48 2.39 -2.29 -13.82
CA LYS A 48 3.31 -2.96 -14.75
C LYS A 48 3.78 -2.04 -15.89
N ALA A 49 2.91 -1.14 -16.33
CA ALA A 49 3.20 -0.17 -17.40
C ALA A 49 4.14 0.95 -16.90
N ASN A 50 5.45 0.78 -17.07
CA ASN A 50 6.46 1.73 -16.59
C ASN A 50 6.81 2.85 -17.58
N ASP A 51 6.11 2.93 -18.72
CA ASP A 51 6.45 3.90 -19.78
C ASP A 51 6.17 5.34 -19.35
N LYS A 52 5.14 5.52 -18.51
CA LYS A 52 4.77 6.83 -17.95
C LYS A 52 5.65 7.16 -16.75
N ALA A 53 6.22 8.37 -16.74
CA ALA A 53 7.05 8.86 -15.63
C ALA A 53 6.34 8.77 -14.27
N LEU A 54 5.03 9.04 -14.23
CA LEU A 54 4.22 8.92 -13.02
C LEU A 54 4.23 7.49 -12.46
N ASN A 55 4.12 6.47 -13.30
CA ASN A 55 4.10 5.08 -12.86
C ASN A 55 5.45 4.67 -12.29
N ARG A 56 6.56 5.10 -12.90
CA ARG A 56 7.90 4.88 -12.35
C ARG A 56 8.09 5.54 -10.99
N TYR A 57 7.61 6.77 -10.84
CA TYR A 57 7.64 7.50 -9.57
C TYR A 57 6.84 6.75 -8.48
N MET A 58 5.61 6.34 -8.80
CA MET A 58 4.75 5.59 -7.89
C MET A 58 5.37 4.25 -7.47
N ASN A 59 5.90 3.47 -8.43
CA ASN A 59 6.56 2.19 -8.15
C ASN A 59 7.81 2.36 -7.28
N ARG A 60 8.59 3.44 -7.48
CA ARG A 60 9.75 3.77 -6.64
C ARG A 60 9.33 4.11 -5.21
N ASN A 61 8.28 4.92 -5.03
CA ASN A 61 7.76 5.26 -3.71
C ASN A 61 7.22 4.04 -2.95
N ALA A 62 6.48 3.16 -3.63
CA ALA A 62 5.98 1.92 -3.04
C ALA A 62 7.12 1.00 -2.64
N SER A 63 8.12 0.83 -3.51
CA SER A 63 9.30 -0.01 -3.22
C SER A 63 10.16 0.55 -2.07
N ALA A 64 10.23 1.88 -1.93
CA ALA A 64 10.93 2.51 -0.81
C ALA A 64 10.21 2.26 0.52
N ALA A 65 8.89 2.45 0.56
CA ALA A 65 8.11 2.19 1.77
C ALA A 65 8.23 0.74 2.26
N LEU A 66 8.27 -0.23 1.35
CA LEU A 66 8.42 -1.65 1.71
C LEU A 66 9.73 -1.99 2.44
N LYS A 67 10.76 -1.12 2.38
CA LYS A 67 12.04 -1.36 3.07
C LYS A 67 12.02 -0.99 4.54
N ASP A 68 11.14 -0.05 4.91
CA ASP A 68 11.14 0.57 6.24
C ASP A 68 10.01 0.02 7.14
N VAL A 69 9.23 -0.95 6.66
CA VAL A 69 8.07 -1.50 7.38
C VAL A 69 8.40 -2.80 8.11
N ASP A 70 7.89 -2.90 9.35
CA ASP A 70 8.03 -4.11 10.18
C ASP A 70 7.07 -5.23 9.75
N VAL A 71 5.90 -4.89 9.20
CA VAL A 71 4.83 -5.81 8.78
C VAL A 71 4.21 -5.34 7.48
N VAL A 72 3.91 -6.27 6.57
CA VAL A 72 3.23 -6.00 5.30
C VAL A 72 1.84 -6.64 5.31
N ILE A 73 0.82 -5.85 4.93
CA ILE A 73 -0.54 -6.35 4.70
C ILE A 73 -0.80 -6.39 3.19
N PHE A 74 -0.83 -7.58 2.61
CA PHE A 74 -1.08 -7.80 1.19
C PHE A 74 -2.56 -8.05 0.93
N VAL A 75 -3.25 -6.97 0.55
CA VAL A 75 -4.69 -7.00 0.28
C VAL A 75 -4.97 -7.36 -1.18
N VAL A 76 -5.67 -8.46 -1.40
CA VAL A 76 -6.11 -8.94 -2.72
C VAL A 76 -7.63 -8.91 -2.87
N ASP A 77 -8.12 -8.88 -4.10
CA ASP A 77 -9.53 -9.12 -4.37
C ASP A 77 -9.85 -10.62 -4.24
N ARG A 78 -10.98 -10.96 -3.61
CA ARG A 78 -11.39 -12.35 -3.38
C ARG A 78 -11.60 -13.14 -4.68
N THR A 79 -12.03 -12.46 -5.72
CA THR A 79 -12.55 -13.10 -6.95
C THR A 79 -11.65 -12.88 -8.15
N ARG A 80 -10.58 -12.09 -8.00
CA ARG A 80 -9.76 -11.65 -9.12
C ARG A 80 -8.29 -11.61 -8.72
N TRP A 81 -7.49 -12.27 -9.55
CA TRP A 81 -6.03 -12.15 -9.55
C TRP A 81 -5.57 -11.53 -10.86
N THR A 82 -4.70 -10.53 -10.80
CA THR A 82 -4.18 -9.83 -11.97
C THR A 82 -2.65 -9.88 -12.02
N ASP A 83 -2.10 -9.54 -13.18
CA ASP A 83 -0.66 -9.32 -13.34
C ASP A 83 -0.09 -8.28 -12.37
N GLU A 84 -0.90 -7.30 -11.95
CA GLU A 84 -0.47 -6.30 -10.95
C GLU A 84 -0.40 -6.92 -9.55
N ASP A 85 -1.30 -7.84 -9.21
CA ASP A 85 -1.25 -8.59 -7.95
C ASP A 85 -0.02 -9.51 -7.90
N GLN A 86 0.27 -10.19 -9.02
CA GLN A 86 1.48 -10.99 -9.17
C GLN A 86 2.74 -10.14 -9.01
N LEU A 87 2.78 -8.95 -9.63
CA LEU A 87 3.89 -8.01 -9.47
C LEU A 87 4.06 -7.57 -8.01
N VAL A 88 2.96 -7.34 -7.29
CA VAL A 88 3.02 -6.99 -5.86
C VAL A 88 3.57 -8.14 -5.05
N LEU A 89 3.05 -9.35 -5.24
CA LEU A 89 3.52 -10.57 -4.58
C LEU A 89 5.03 -10.75 -4.78
N GLU A 90 5.51 -10.55 -6.02
CA GLU A 90 6.92 -10.69 -6.36
C GLU A 90 7.83 -9.73 -5.61
N ARG A 91 7.32 -8.57 -5.18
CA ARG A 91 8.07 -7.60 -4.39
C ARG A 91 7.99 -7.88 -2.89
N VAL A 92 6.82 -8.25 -2.39
CA VAL A 92 6.60 -8.41 -0.94
C VAL A 92 7.12 -9.74 -0.40
N GLN A 93 7.26 -10.77 -1.23
CA GLN A 93 7.79 -12.08 -0.82
C GLN A 93 9.23 -12.04 -0.28
N TYR A 94 9.98 -10.97 -0.59
CA TYR A 94 11.36 -10.79 -0.15
C TYR A 94 11.48 -9.86 1.06
N VAL A 95 10.36 -9.38 1.62
CA VAL A 95 10.37 -8.56 2.83
C VAL A 95 10.68 -9.47 4.02
N THR A 96 11.58 -9.02 4.89
CA THR A 96 12.04 -9.77 6.07
C THR A 96 10.98 -9.86 7.17
N GLY A 97 10.03 -8.93 7.20
CA GLY A 97 8.95 -8.88 8.17
C GLY A 97 7.77 -9.81 7.84
N PRO A 98 6.83 -10.00 8.79
CA PRO A 98 5.62 -10.78 8.54
C PRO A 98 4.80 -10.23 7.37
N LEU A 99 4.34 -11.14 6.51
CA LEU A 99 3.40 -10.89 5.42
C LEU A 99 2.03 -11.46 5.79
N ILE A 100 1.01 -10.59 5.85
CA ILE A 100 -0.38 -10.91 6.16
C ILE A 100 -1.22 -10.82 4.89
#